data_AF-A0A3D1MBZ9-F1
#
_entry.id   AF-A0A3D1MBZ9-F1
#
_cell.length_a   1.000
_cell.length_b   1.000
_cell.length_c   1.000
_cell.angle_alpha   90.00
_cell.angle_beta   90.00
_cell.angle_gamma   90.00
#
_symmetry.space_group_name_H-M   'P 1'
#
loop_
_entity.id
_entity.type
_entity.pdbx_description
1 polymer ?
#
loop_
_entity_poly.entity_id
_entity_poly.type
_entity_poly.pdbx_seq_one_letter_code
_entity_poly.pdbx_strand_id
1 'polypeptide(L)'
;MNTRYVYPFLLLAVLLGAIASCGNGSREDQIEDLMNRADEAKTDNFYDDPYEYNQAIIGLQTEIGYQLIQAETVEEIEKARETILTNIQALEKLSYSGVDYGFKSSMLDLFSFYLRLTENEFLEIYDLVAEMEENTSDESFVLEGYSRLLEIQNNIDEEEMELSNAMLSSQEEFAANNNFELIDNPLDEEINAINEGL
;
A
#
# COMPACT_ATOMS: atom_id res chain seq x y z
N MET A 1 -4.03 9.48 27.96
CA MET A 1 -4.09 10.05 26.60
C MET A 1 -5.20 9.31 25.86
N ASN A 2 -5.89 9.95 24.91
CA ASN A 2 -6.90 9.27 24.10
C ASN A 2 -6.18 8.31 23.13
N THR A 3 -6.57 7.04 23.13
CA THR A 3 -6.25 5.99 22.13
C THR A 3 -6.21 6.48 20.70
N ARG A 4 -7.00 7.50 20.36
CA ARG A 4 -7.05 8.14 19.04
C ARG A 4 -5.73 8.73 18.52
N TYR A 5 -4.68 8.86 19.33
CA TYR A 5 -3.44 9.52 18.92
C TYR A 5 -2.21 8.61 18.80
N VAL A 6 -2.33 7.30 19.05
CA VAL A 6 -1.21 6.35 18.89
C VAL A 6 -1.28 5.60 17.55
N TYR A 7 -2.47 5.48 16.96
CA TYR A 7 -2.65 4.92 15.62
C TYR A 7 -1.96 5.69 14.46
N PRO A 8 -1.69 7.00 14.53
CA PRO A 8 -0.91 7.66 13.48
C PRO A 8 0.53 7.15 13.40
N PHE A 9 1.10 6.61 14.49
CA PHE A 9 2.54 6.35 14.62
C PHE A 9 3.12 5.33 13.63
N LEU A 10 2.27 4.58 12.92
CA LEU A 10 2.67 3.44 12.10
C LEU A 10 1.99 3.38 10.74
N LEU A 11 1.59 4.53 10.20
CA LEU A 11 1.15 4.62 8.81
C LEU A 11 2.29 5.16 7.93
N LEU A 12 3.14 4.21 7.53
CA LEU A 12 3.58 4.06 6.14
C LEU A 12 4.59 5.09 5.60
N ALA A 13 5.85 4.93 6.00
CA ALA A 13 6.94 5.76 5.52
C ALA A 13 7.29 5.54 4.02
N VAL A 14 6.79 4.52 3.32
CA VAL A 14 7.05 4.38 1.87
C VAL A 14 5.88 3.75 1.09
N LEU A 15 4.62 4.04 1.45
CA LEU A 15 3.52 3.59 0.59
C LEU A 15 3.56 4.38 -0.72
N LEU A 16 3.74 3.64 -1.81
CA LEU A 16 3.30 3.98 -3.15
C LEU A 16 4.12 5.01 -3.93
N GLY A 17 5.30 4.60 -4.41
CA GLY A 17 5.80 5.07 -5.71
C GLY A 17 4.95 4.55 -6.88
N ALA A 18 3.62 4.63 -6.79
CA ALA A 18 2.69 3.99 -7.70
C ALA A 18 2.25 4.97 -8.78
N ILE A 19 3.10 5.20 -9.76
CA ILE A 19 2.91 6.29 -10.71
C ILE A 19 1.72 5.91 -11.63
N ALA A 20 0.58 6.58 -11.51
CA ALA A 20 -0.59 6.38 -12.37
C ALA A 20 -0.28 6.86 -13.81
N SER A 21 -1.26 6.91 -14.71
CA SER A 21 -1.10 7.59 -16.02
C SER A 21 -2.34 8.43 -16.41
N CYS A 22 -3.34 8.54 -15.53
CA CYS A 22 -4.61 9.24 -15.79
C CYS A 22 -4.58 10.78 -15.63
N GLY A 23 -4.73 11.48 -16.76
CA GLY A 23 -4.67 12.94 -16.88
C GLY A 23 -5.81 13.77 -16.24
N ASN A 24 -5.60 15.11 -16.29
CA ASN A 24 -6.43 16.23 -15.82
C ASN A 24 -7.81 15.92 -15.18
N GLY A 25 -7.84 15.91 -13.85
CA GLY A 25 -9.02 15.86 -12.99
C GLY A 25 -8.68 16.34 -11.58
N SER A 26 -9.64 16.36 -10.66
CA SER A 26 -9.30 16.51 -9.24
C SER A 26 -8.71 15.21 -8.69
N ARG A 27 -7.98 15.29 -7.57
CA ARG A 27 -7.41 14.12 -6.89
C ARG A 27 -8.46 13.05 -6.56
N GLU A 28 -9.64 13.48 -6.12
CA GLU A 28 -10.76 12.58 -5.80
C GLU A 28 -11.24 11.83 -7.05
N ASP A 29 -11.32 12.51 -8.19
CA ASP A 29 -11.70 11.88 -9.47
C ASP A 29 -10.66 10.83 -9.91
N GLN A 30 -9.37 11.10 -9.67
CA GLN A 30 -8.29 10.16 -9.99
C GLN A 30 -8.34 8.90 -9.12
N ILE A 31 -8.59 9.05 -7.82
CA ILE A 31 -8.77 7.91 -6.91
C ILE A 31 -9.99 7.10 -7.34
N GLU A 32 -11.12 7.75 -7.63
CA GLU A 32 -12.34 7.07 -8.09
C GLU A 32 -12.13 6.30 -9.41
N ASP A 33 -11.43 6.89 -10.38
CA ASP A 33 -11.08 6.21 -11.63
C ASP A 33 -10.20 4.96 -11.37
N LEU A 34 -9.21 5.07 -10.49
CA LEU A 34 -8.36 3.95 -10.12
C LEU A 34 -9.12 2.85 -9.35
N MET A 35 -10.07 3.21 -8.48
CA MET A 35 -10.96 2.24 -7.85
C MET A 35 -11.81 1.49 -8.88
N ASN A 36 -12.37 2.20 -9.86
CA ASN A 36 -13.14 1.57 -10.93
C ASN A 36 -12.27 0.60 -11.76
N ARG A 37 -11.02 0.99 -12.04
CA ARG A 37 -10.05 0.12 -12.73
C ARG A 37 -9.67 -1.11 -11.92
N ALA A 38 -9.59 -1.00 -10.59
CA ALA A 38 -9.40 -2.15 -9.71
C ALA A 38 -10.55 -3.15 -9.87
N ASP A 39 -11.80 -2.67 -9.90
CA ASP A 39 -12.98 -3.51 -10.08
C ASP A 39 -13.05 -4.14 -11.47
N GLU A 40 -12.66 -3.41 -12.51
CA GLU A 40 -12.52 -3.95 -13.86
C GLU A 40 -11.46 -5.06 -13.89
N ALA A 41 -10.29 -4.84 -13.30
CA ALA A 41 -9.18 -5.81 -13.23
C ALA A 41 -9.54 -7.10 -12.49
N LYS A 42 -10.49 -7.06 -11.56
CA LYS A 42 -11.01 -8.27 -10.88
C LYS A 42 -11.89 -9.13 -11.80
N THR A 43 -12.38 -8.57 -12.91
CA THR A 43 -13.29 -9.25 -13.85
C THR A 43 -12.65 -9.51 -15.21
N ASP A 44 -11.90 -8.56 -15.76
CA ASP A 44 -11.10 -8.71 -16.96
C ASP A 44 -9.69 -9.17 -16.60
N ASN A 45 -9.21 -10.19 -17.31
CA ASN A 45 -7.93 -10.82 -17.01
C ASN A 45 -6.94 -10.69 -18.18
N PHE A 46 -7.32 -10.06 -19.29
CA PHE A 46 -6.45 -9.96 -20.47
C PHE A 46 -6.47 -8.55 -21.08
N TYR A 47 -5.28 -7.96 -21.19
CA TYR A 47 -5.08 -6.65 -21.78
C TYR A 47 -4.17 -6.74 -23.01
N ASP A 48 -4.57 -6.11 -24.10
CA ASP A 48 -3.73 -5.91 -25.29
C ASP A 48 -3.07 -4.53 -25.31
N ASP A 49 -3.69 -3.55 -24.64
CA ASP A 49 -3.13 -2.21 -24.44
C ASP A 49 -2.26 -2.13 -23.17
N PRO A 50 -0.98 -1.70 -23.27
CA PRO A 50 -0.09 -1.60 -22.13
C PRO A 50 -0.50 -0.55 -21.10
N TYR A 51 -1.12 0.54 -21.55
CA TYR A 51 -1.56 1.60 -20.66
C TYR A 51 -2.72 1.08 -19.80
N GLU A 52 -3.70 0.40 -20.39
CA GLU A 52 -4.81 -0.22 -19.65
C GLU A 52 -4.32 -1.30 -18.68
N TYR A 53 -3.35 -2.12 -19.10
CA TYR A 53 -2.70 -3.09 -18.20
C TYR A 53 -2.03 -2.42 -17.00
N ASN A 54 -1.27 -1.34 -17.22
CA ASN A 54 -0.67 -0.56 -16.13
C ASN A 54 -1.74 -0.01 -15.20
N GLN A 55 -2.76 0.63 -15.76
CA GLN A 55 -3.85 1.24 -15.01
C GLN A 55 -4.64 0.22 -14.18
N ALA A 56 -4.83 -1.01 -14.68
CA ALA A 56 -5.45 -2.10 -13.94
C ALA A 56 -4.64 -2.47 -12.69
N ILE A 57 -3.31 -2.63 -12.84
CA ILE A 57 -2.41 -2.96 -11.73
C ILE A 57 -2.35 -1.83 -10.71
N ILE A 58 -2.20 -0.58 -11.18
CA ILE A 58 -2.18 0.59 -10.29
C ILE A 58 -3.51 0.77 -9.58
N GLY A 59 -4.65 0.51 -10.23
CA GLY A 59 -5.96 0.53 -9.58
C GLY A 59 -6.03 -0.41 -8.38
N LEU A 60 -5.59 -1.67 -8.54
CA LEU A 60 -5.52 -2.65 -7.45
C LEU A 60 -4.62 -2.18 -6.30
N GLN A 61 -3.50 -1.52 -6.63
CA GLN A 61 -2.56 -0.98 -5.65
C GLN A 61 -3.16 0.21 -4.89
N THR A 62 -3.83 1.13 -5.60
CA THR A 62 -4.50 2.29 -5.00
C THR A 62 -5.59 1.83 -4.04
N GLU A 63 -6.35 0.79 -4.37
CA GLU A 63 -7.39 0.23 -3.48
C GLU A 63 -6.78 -0.28 -2.16
N ILE A 64 -5.65 -0.99 -2.23
CA ILE A 64 -4.91 -1.44 -1.04
C ILE A 64 -4.44 -0.24 -0.21
N GLY A 65 -3.74 0.70 -0.85
CA GLY A 65 -3.20 1.89 -0.17
C GLY A 65 -4.28 2.72 0.50
N TYR A 66 -5.39 2.97 -0.20
CA TYR A 66 -6.53 3.72 0.31
C TYR A 66 -7.15 3.06 1.55
N GLN A 67 -7.31 1.73 1.55
CA GLN A 67 -7.85 1.01 2.70
C GLN A 67 -6.89 1.01 3.89
N LEU A 68 -5.58 0.82 3.65
CA LEU A 68 -4.58 0.86 4.72
C LEU A 68 -4.49 2.26 5.34
N ILE A 69 -4.49 3.32 4.52
CA ILE A 69 -4.48 4.73 4.97
C ILE A 69 -5.65 5.04 5.92
N GLN A 70 -6.82 4.46 5.66
CA GLN A 70 -8.04 4.72 6.42
C GLN A 70 -8.25 3.80 7.61
N ALA A 71 -7.42 2.76 7.78
CA ALA A 71 -7.63 1.79 8.82
C ALA A 71 -7.23 2.36 10.19
N GLU A 72 -8.23 2.62 11.04
CA GLU A 72 -8.03 3.06 12.43
C GLU A 72 -8.29 1.94 13.45
N THR A 73 -8.86 0.83 12.99
CA THR A 73 -9.32 -0.28 13.83
C THR A 73 -8.87 -1.63 13.29
N VAL A 74 -8.82 -2.65 14.17
CA VAL A 74 -8.53 -4.04 13.77
C VAL A 74 -9.53 -4.54 12.73
N GLU A 75 -10.82 -4.19 12.85
CA GLU A 75 -11.84 -4.58 11.87
C GLU A 75 -11.55 -4.00 10.48
N GLU A 76 -11.05 -2.76 10.40
CA GLU A 76 -10.66 -2.13 9.12
C GLU A 76 -9.38 -2.74 8.56
N ILE A 77 -8.41 -3.12 9.41
CA ILE A 77 -7.23 -3.88 8.98
C ILE A 77 -7.62 -5.26 8.44
N GLU A 78 -8.60 -5.93 9.06
CA GLU A 78 -9.11 -7.22 8.55
C GLU A 78 -9.80 -7.06 7.18
N LYS A 79 -10.53 -5.97 6.96
CA LYS A 79 -11.10 -5.64 5.64
C LYS A 79 -10.00 -5.36 4.62
N ALA A 80 -8.97 -4.60 5.00
CA ALA A 80 -7.81 -4.35 4.15
C ALA A 80 -7.12 -5.67 3.75
N ARG A 81 -6.93 -6.59 4.70
CA ARG A 81 -6.40 -7.94 4.44
C ARG A 81 -7.22 -8.70 3.40
N GLU A 82 -8.54 -8.70 3.52
CA GLU A 82 -9.43 -9.37 2.55
C GLU A 82 -9.33 -8.75 1.14
N THR A 83 -9.23 -7.43 1.07
CA THR A 83 -8.99 -6.70 -0.19
C THR A 83 -7.65 -7.06 -0.80
N ILE A 84 -6.57 -7.05 -0.01
CA ILE A 84 -5.23 -7.43 -0.48
C ILE A 84 -5.23 -8.85 -1.05
N LEU A 85 -5.85 -9.82 -0.35
CA LEU A 85 -6.00 -11.19 -0.84
C LEU A 85 -6.73 -11.25 -2.18
N THR A 86 -7.83 -10.50 -2.30
CA THR A 86 -8.61 -10.43 -3.54
C THR A 86 -7.80 -9.82 -4.68
N ASN A 87 -7.03 -8.77 -4.39
CA ASN A 87 -6.23 -8.05 -5.37
C ASN A 87 -5.01 -8.85 -5.81
N ILE A 88 -4.39 -9.62 -4.93
CA ILE A 88 -3.38 -10.63 -5.29
C ILE A 88 -3.96 -11.64 -6.28
N GLN A 89 -5.14 -12.21 -5.97
CA GLN A 89 -5.78 -13.19 -6.86
C GLN A 89 -6.18 -12.59 -8.22
N ALA A 90 -6.55 -11.32 -8.27
CA ALA A 90 -6.81 -10.61 -9.52
C ALA A 90 -5.51 -10.43 -10.30
N LEU A 91 -4.47 -9.86 -9.67
CA LEU A 91 -3.17 -9.61 -10.26
C LEU A 91 -2.49 -10.89 -10.79
N GLU A 92 -2.60 -12.01 -10.08
CA GLU A 92 -2.11 -13.31 -10.55
C GLU A 92 -2.72 -13.72 -11.90
N LYS A 93 -4.03 -13.46 -12.08
CA LYS A 93 -4.78 -13.82 -13.28
C LYS A 93 -4.60 -12.82 -14.42
N LEU A 94 -4.22 -11.58 -14.11
CA LEU A 94 -3.94 -10.58 -15.14
C LEU A 94 -2.87 -11.07 -16.11
N SER A 95 -3.13 -10.82 -17.39
CA SER A 95 -2.25 -11.16 -18.49
C SER A 95 -2.19 -10.01 -19.48
N TYR A 96 -0.98 -9.77 -19.99
CA TYR A 96 -0.72 -8.76 -21.00
C TYR A 96 -0.23 -9.46 -22.27
N SER A 97 -0.67 -8.98 -23.43
CA SER A 97 -0.29 -9.55 -24.73
C SER A 97 1.20 -9.38 -25.07
N GLY A 98 1.85 -8.39 -24.45
CA GLY A 98 3.27 -8.07 -24.63
C GLY A 98 4.16 -8.60 -23.51
N VAL A 99 5.30 -7.93 -23.32
CA VAL A 99 6.25 -8.22 -22.25
C VAL A 99 5.99 -7.26 -21.09
N ASP A 100 5.85 -7.79 -19.87
CA ASP A 100 5.54 -7.00 -18.67
C ASP A 100 6.80 -6.48 -17.94
N TYR A 101 7.99 -6.92 -18.36
CA TYR A 101 9.29 -6.53 -17.78
C TYR A 101 9.40 -6.75 -16.25
N GLY A 102 8.68 -7.74 -15.72
CA GLY A 102 8.68 -8.06 -14.30
C GLY A 102 7.77 -7.16 -13.46
N PHE A 103 7.03 -6.23 -14.06
CA PHE A 103 6.16 -5.31 -13.34
C PHE A 103 5.12 -6.03 -12.48
N LYS A 104 4.48 -7.07 -13.05
CA LYS A 104 3.50 -7.89 -12.34
C LYS A 104 4.10 -8.60 -11.14
N SER A 105 5.28 -9.19 -11.29
CA SER A 105 5.95 -9.92 -10.20
C SER A 105 6.36 -8.98 -9.08
N SER A 106 6.97 -7.83 -9.38
CA SER A 106 7.35 -6.86 -8.36
C SER A 106 6.14 -6.31 -7.60
N MET A 107 5.00 -6.13 -8.30
CA MET A 107 3.76 -5.72 -7.65
C MET A 107 3.16 -6.83 -6.76
N LEU A 108 3.24 -8.10 -7.18
CA LEU A 108 2.82 -9.24 -6.34
C LEU A 108 3.67 -9.34 -5.07
N ASP A 109 4.97 -9.11 -5.17
CA ASP A 109 5.85 -9.09 -3.99
C ASP A 109 5.45 -7.98 -3.02
N LEU A 110 5.15 -6.78 -3.55
CA LEU A 110 4.68 -5.64 -2.75
C LEU A 110 3.31 -5.92 -2.09
N PHE A 111 2.35 -6.50 -2.81
CA PHE A 111 1.04 -6.86 -2.23
C PHE A 111 1.19 -7.96 -1.16
N SER A 112 2.08 -8.93 -1.39
CA SER A 112 2.35 -10.01 -0.43
C SER A 112 2.97 -9.47 0.86
N PHE A 113 3.83 -8.45 0.76
CA PHE A 113 4.34 -7.73 1.91
C PHE A 113 3.22 -7.06 2.70
N TYR A 114 2.33 -6.29 2.05
CA TYR A 114 1.19 -5.68 2.75
C TYR A 114 0.26 -6.72 3.38
N LEU A 115 0.04 -7.86 2.71
CA LEU A 115 -0.72 -8.96 3.30
C LEU A 115 -0.08 -9.44 4.60
N ARG A 116 1.23 -9.72 4.59
CA ARG A 116 1.97 -10.16 5.77
C ARG A 116 1.88 -9.14 6.91
N LEU A 117 2.01 -7.84 6.59
CA LEU A 117 1.86 -6.77 7.59
C LEU A 117 0.50 -6.86 8.30
N THR A 118 -0.58 -7.01 7.54
CA THR A 118 -1.94 -7.12 8.10
C THR A 118 -2.18 -8.39 8.90
N GLU A 119 -1.35 -9.42 8.72
CA GLU A 119 -1.45 -10.69 9.43
C GLU A 119 -0.60 -10.74 10.71
N ASN A 120 0.49 -9.97 10.79
CA ASN A 120 1.44 -10.07 11.90
C ASN A 120 1.70 -8.70 12.55
N GLU A 121 2.43 -7.82 11.87
CA GLU A 121 2.96 -6.60 12.45
C GLU A 121 1.85 -5.65 12.95
N PHE A 122 0.76 -5.47 12.20
CA PHE A 122 -0.36 -4.63 12.63
C PHE A 122 -1.04 -5.14 13.92
N LEU A 123 -1.16 -6.46 14.08
CA LEU A 123 -1.75 -7.04 15.29
C LEU A 123 -0.80 -6.89 16.49
N GLU A 124 0.50 -7.12 16.27
CA GLU A 124 1.52 -6.91 17.30
C GLU A 124 1.52 -5.45 17.79
N ILE A 125 1.47 -4.50 16.86
CA ILE A 125 1.39 -3.06 17.16
C ILE A 125 0.14 -2.75 17.99
N TYR A 126 -1.02 -3.25 17.57
CA TYR A 126 -2.29 -3.01 18.27
C TYR A 126 -2.24 -3.49 19.71
N ASP A 127 -1.79 -4.72 19.92
CA ASP A 127 -1.68 -5.33 21.24
C ASP A 127 -0.66 -4.57 22.11
N LEU A 128 0.50 -4.22 21.54
CA LEU A 128 1.55 -3.48 22.25
C LEU A 128 1.07 -2.10 22.71
N VAL A 129 0.36 -1.37 21.85
CA VAL A 129 -0.23 -0.06 22.20
C VAL A 129 -1.27 -0.22 23.31
N ALA A 130 -2.15 -1.21 23.22
CA ALA A 130 -3.14 -1.48 24.26
C ALA A 130 -2.49 -1.81 25.61
N GLU A 131 -1.46 -2.65 25.62
CA GLU A 131 -0.72 -2.99 26.82
C GLU A 131 -0.01 -1.77 27.43
N MET A 132 0.59 -0.91 26.61
CA MET A 132 1.23 0.32 27.07
C MET A 132 0.25 1.28 27.74
N GLU A 133 -0.98 1.36 27.22
CA GLU A 133 -2.03 2.19 27.82
C GLU A 133 -2.54 1.64 29.16
N GLU A 134 -2.70 0.32 29.27
CA GLU A 134 -3.07 -0.34 30.53
C GLU A 134 -1.98 -0.18 31.60
N ASN A 135 -0.72 -0.08 31.19
CA ASN A 135 0.45 -0.01 32.07
C ASN A 135 1.08 1.39 32.15
N THR A 136 0.31 2.46 31.89
CA THR A 136 0.79 3.86 31.91
C THR A 136 1.54 4.31 33.17
N SER A 137 1.38 3.63 34.31
CA SER A 137 2.10 3.92 35.54
C SER A 137 3.49 3.27 35.63
N ASP A 138 3.79 2.28 34.77
CA ASP A 138 5.08 1.63 34.68
C ASP A 138 5.88 2.25 33.51
N GLU A 139 6.67 3.27 33.84
CA GLU A 139 7.47 4.01 32.86
C GLU A 139 8.47 3.11 32.11
N SER A 140 9.02 2.07 32.77
CA SER A 140 9.94 1.14 32.12
C SER A 140 9.23 0.32 31.05
N PHE A 141 8.05 -0.20 31.38
CA PHE A 141 7.23 -0.95 30.43
C PHE A 141 6.85 -0.11 29.21
N VAL A 142 6.41 1.12 29.44
CA VAL A 142 6.01 2.04 28.35
C VAL A 142 7.22 2.39 27.46
N LEU A 143 8.40 2.62 28.03
CA LEU A 143 9.61 2.91 27.23
C LEU A 143 10.10 1.70 26.41
N GLU A 144 9.98 0.49 26.96
CA GLU A 144 10.27 -0.75 26.24
C GLU A 144 9.29 -0.95 25.07
N GLY A 145 8.00 -0.67 25.29
CA GLY A 145 6.99 -0.71 24.24
C GLY A 145 7.26 0.29 23.11
N TYR A 146 7.59 1.55 23.42
CA TYR A 146 8.00 2.51 22.39
C TYR A 146 9.25 2.05 21.60
N SER A 147 10.21 1.44 22.29
CA SER A 147 11.42 0.92 21.63
C SER A 147 11.09 -0.21 20.65
N ARG A 148 10.15 -1.08 21.02
CA ARG A 148 9.67 -2.16 20.14
C ARG A 148 8.87 -1.63 18.95
N LEU A 149 8.01 -0.63 19.15
CA LEU A 149 7.29 0.04 18.05
C LEU A 149 8.26 0.63 17.02
N LEU A 150 9.34 1.30 17.48
CA LEU A 150 10.37 1.84 16.59
C LEU A 150 11.12 0.73 15.83
N GLU A 151 11.39 -0.42 16.47
CA GLU A 151 12.03 -1.55 15.79
C GLU A 151 11.13 -2.12 14.69
N ILE A 152 9.84 -2.32 14.98
CA ILE A 152 8.86 -2.78 13.99
C ILE A 152 8.80 -1.79 12.82
N GLN A 153 8.68 -0.49 13.10
CA GLN A 153 8.65 0.55 12.09
C GLN A 153 9.89 0.53 11.18
N ASN A 154 11.09 0.52 11.75
CA ASN A 154 12.33 0.51 10.95
C ASN A 154 12.42 -0.72 10.02
N ASN A 155 11.99 -1.89 10.50
CA ASN A 155 12.00 -3.10 9.68
C ASN A 155 10.98 -3.02 8.53
N ILE A 156 9.79 -2.47 8.79
CA ILE A 156 8.75 -2.22 7.78
C ILE A 156 9.30 -1.26 6.71
N ASP A 157 9.87 -0.13 7.14
CA ASP A 157 10.37 0.91 6.24
C ASP A 157 11.51 0.40 5.35
N GLU A 158 12.44 -0.39 5.89
CA GLU A 158 13.56 -0.96 5.13
C GLU A 158 13.06 -1.94 4.06
N GLU A 159 12.18 -2.88 4.41
CA GLU A 159 11.65 -3.87 3.48
C GLU A 159 10.72 -3.24 2.43
N GLU A 160 9.84 -2.32 2.84
CA GLU A 160 8.95 -1.59 1.93
C GLU A 160 9.75 -0.78 0.91
N MET A 161 10.81 -0.10 1.34
CA MET A 161 11.67 0.68 0.45
C MET A 161 12.31 -0.20 -0.63
N GLU A 162 12.81 -1.39 -0.28
CA GLU A 162 13.40 -2.31 -1.25
C GLU A 162 12.37 -2.78 -2.29
N LEU A 163 11.18 -3.19 -1.82
CA LEU A 163 10.10 -3.67 -2.68
C LEU A 163 9.52 -2.57 -3.57
N SER A 164 9.30 -1.38 -3.00
CA SER A 164 8.78 -0.21 -3.71
C SER A 164 9.75 0.24 -4.81
N ASN A 165 11.06 0.26 -4.55
CA ASN A 165 12.07 0.57 -5.56
C ASN A 165 12.11 -0.47 -6.69
N ALA A 166 11.98 -1.75 -6.37
CA ALA A 166 11.92 -2.82 -7.38
C ALA A 166 10.67 -2.68 -8.26
N MET A 167 9.51 -2.41 -7.64
CA MET A 167 8.25 -2.16 -8.32
C MET A 167 8.35 -0.94 -9.24
N LEU A 168 8.76 0.22 -8.71
CA LEU A 168 9.00 1.46 -9.46
C LEU A 168 9.89 1.23 -10.68
N SER A 169 11.07 0.63 -10.46
CA SER A 169 12.02 0.38 -11.54
C SER A 169 11.42 -0.49 -12.65
N SER A 170 10.64 -1.52 -12.29
CA SER A 170 9.98 -2.40 -13.26
C SER A 170 8.82 -1.71 -13.99
N GLN A 171 8.10 -0.81 -13.31
CA GLN A 171 7.04 -0.01 -13.91
C GLN A 171 7.61 1.02 -14.91
N GLU A 172 8.68 1.72 -14.54
CA GLU A 172 9.38 2.67 -15.41
C GLU A 172 9.92 1.97 -16.66
N GLU A 173 10.50 0.78 -16.51
CA GLU A 173 10.96 -0.02 -17.64
C GLU A 173 9.78 -0.44 -18.53
N PHE A 174 8.68 -0.91 -17.95
CA PHE A 174 7.47 -1.26 -18.68
C PHE A 174 6.92 -0.05 -19.47
N ALA A 175 6.82 1.12 -18.84
CA ALA A 175 6.32 2.34 -19.46
C ALA A 175 7.23 2.83 -20.60
N ALA A 176 8.55 2.85 -20.37
CA ALA A 176 9.53 3.25 -21.37
C ALA A 176 9.51 2.34 -22.61
N ASN A 177 9.38 1.03 -22.42
CA ASN A 177 9.32 0.07 -23.53
C ASN A 177 7.99 0.11 -24.30
N ASN A 178 6.91 0.56 -23.67
CA ASN A 178 5.59 0.67 -24.29
C ASN A 178 5.23 2.12 -24.72
N ASN A 179 6.13 3.09 -24.53
CA ASN A 179 6.01 4.48 -24.96
C ASN A 179 4.82 5.24 -24.36
N PHE A 180 4.55 5.04 -23.06
CA PHE A 180 3.62 5.89 -22.32
C PHE A 180 4.31 6.57 -21.14
N GLU A 181 3.77 7.71 -20.72
CA GLU A 181 4.29 8.49 -19.59
C GLU A 181 3.61 8.06 -18.30
N LEU A 182 4.40 8.01 -17.23
CA LEU A 182 3.90 7.81 -15.87
C LEU A 182 3.61 9.20 -15.25
N ILE A 183 2.53 9.33 -14.48
CA ILE A 183 2.16 10.52 -13.69
C ILE A 183 2.04 10.21 -12.19
N ASP A 184 2.31 11.20 -11.35
CA ASP A 184 2.33 11.05 -9.89
C ASP A 184 1.12 10.30 -9.30
N ASN A 185 1.35 9.57 -8.22
CA ASN A 185 0.33 8.80 -7.52
C ASN A 185 -0.64 9.75 -6.81
N PRO A 186 -1.97 9.61 -7.00
CA PRO A 186 -2.93 10.52 -6.37
C PRO A 186 -2.98 10.42 -4.84
N LEU A 187 -2.40 9.37 -4.25
CA LEU A 187 -2.31 9.20 -2.79
C LEU A 187 -1.05 9.84 -2.18
N ASP A 188 -0.09 10.32 -2.98
CA ASP A 188 1.20 10.84 -2.49
C ASP A 188 1.04 11.97 -1.47
N GLU A 189 0.07 12.86 -1.67
CA GLU A 189 -0.19 13.95 -0.72
C GLU A 189 -0.66 13.42 0.65
N GLU A 190 -1.50 12.37 0.68
CA GLU A 190 -2.00 11.79 1.93
C GLU A 190 -0.89 11.05 2.68
N ILE A 191 -0.09 10.29 1.93
CA ILE A 191 1.07 9.58 2.46
C ILE A 191 2.08 10.57 3.04
N ASN A 192 2.42 11.63 2.30
CA ASN A 192 3.34 12.65 2.77
C ASN A 192 2.80 13.39 4.01
N ALA A 193 1.50 13.70 4.04
CA ALA A 193 0.88 14.36 5.19
C ALA A 193 0.92 13.48 6.46
N ILE A 194 0.76 12.17 6.31
CA ILE A 194 0.92 11.24 7.43
C ILE A 194 2.37 11.21 7.91
N ASN A 195 3.32 11.13 6.98
CA ASN A 195 4.75 11.10 7.27
C ASN A 195 5.28 12.39 7.92
N GLU A 196 4.74 13.56 7.56
CA GLU A 196 5.09 14.85 8.17
C GLU A 196 4.40 15.11 9.52
N GLY A 197 3.34 14.36 9.82
CA GLY A 197 2.57 14.44 11.07
C GLY A 197 3.17 13.64 12.23
N LEU A 198 4.23 12.87 11.97
CA LEU A 198 5.03 12.06 12.90
C LEU A 198 6.25 12.82 13.44
#